data_AF-A0A2E7ML10-F1
#
_entry.id   AF-A0A2E7ML10-F1
#
_cell.length_a   1.000
_cell.length_b   1.000
_cell.length_c   1.000
_cell.angle_alpha   90.00
_cell.angle_beta   90.00
_cell.angle_gamma   90.00
#
_symmetry.space_group_name_H-M   'P 1'
#
loop_
_entity.id
_entity.type
_entity.pdbx_description
1 polymer ?
#
loop_
_entity_poly.entity_id
_entity_poly.type
_entity_poly.pdbx_seq_one_letter_code
_entity_poly.pdbx_strand_id
1 'polypeptide(L)'
;MSQRDLASELQELYDQVPATRCAHSGECCVLTDDEFDNDYATMFPLYSAEYKNIVEYVKENFPPHRQRDLLNFRLERPRQCPFLDAGHNCSIYPVRPLICRTYAVMNHQTIAGAAASQKGLVPQDWIDGFVLRESGMVCPRVEVVEPEKLEQHASNLIDSTYERVLTKLSQSVELATGERAKIFHRVAWRRAWPLRWTWGGFNALCTTPLDWLRSHFKSYWKKAVLADAR
;
A
#
# COMPACT_ATOMS: atom_id res chain seq x y z
N MET A 1 -8.06 -10.49 15.45
CA MET A 1 -7.92 -9.06 15.76
C MET A 1 -9.22 -8.35 15.43
N SER A 2 -9.75 -7.49 16.31
CA SER A 2 -10.95 -6.72 15.98
C SER A 2 -10.61 -5.58 15.00
N GLN A 3 -11.62 -5.00 14.36
CA GLN A 3 -11.41 -3.88 13.43
C GLN A 3 -10.87 -2.63 14.14
N ARG A 4 -11.33 -2.37 15.37
CA ARG A 4 -10.87 -1.22 16.16
C ARG A 4 -9.41 -1.38 16.56
N ASP A 5 -9.00 -2.58 16.97
CA ASP A 5 -7.61 -2.86 17.32
C ASP A 5 -6.71 -2.67 16.10
N LEU A 6 -7.10 -3.21 14.94
CA LEU A 6 -6.37 -3.03 13.68
C LEU A 6 -6.21 -1.56 13.32
N ALA A 7 -7.29 -0.78 13.38
CA ALA A 7 -7.24 0.64 13.05
C ALA A 7 -6.32 1.42 14.01
N SER A 8 -6.34 1.08 15.31
CA SER A 8 -5.46 1.69 16.32
C SER A 8 -4.00 1.35 16.06
N GLU A 9 -3.66 0.08 15.88
CA GLU A 9 -2.27 -0.35 15.62
C GLU A 9 -1.73 0.22 14.31
N LEU A 10 -2.56 0.34 13.27
CA LEU A 10 -2.18 1.04 12.04
C LEU A 10 -1.96 2.53 12.27
N GLN A 11 -2.81 3.19 13.06
CA GLN A 11 -2.65 4.62 13.35
C GLN A 11 -1.35 4.88 14.13
N GLU A 12 -1.03 4.06 15.14
CA GLU A 12 0.24 4.12 15.88
C GLU A 12 1.46 3.99 14.97
N LEU A 13 1.38 3.14 13.94
CA LEU A 13 2.43 3.04 12.92
C LEU A 13 2.50 4.31 12.06
N TYR A 14 1.35 4.81 11.62
CA TYR A 14 1.26 5.97 10.74
C TYR A 14 1.71 7.26 11.41
N ASP A 15 1.51 7.41 12.72
CA ASP A 15 1.92 8.60 13.49
C ASP A 15 3.44 8.78 13.56
N GLN A 16 4.20 7.72 13.27
CA GLN A 16 5.65 7.75 13.14
C GLN A 16 6.13 8.30 11.78
N VAL A 17 5.25 8.42 10.79
CA VAL A 17 5.59 9.03 9.50
C VAL A 17 5.44 10.55 9.64
N PRO A 18 6.45 11.35 9.26
CA PRO A 18 6.36 12.80 9.26
C PRO A 18 5.14 13.29 8.49
N ALA A 19 4.32 14.13 9.11
CA ALA A 19 3.20 14.75 8.42
C ALA A 19 3.71 15.64 7.29
N THR A 20 2.92 15.70 6.22
CA THR A 20 3.21 16.50 5.03
C THR A 20 2.01 17.35 4.63
N ARG A 21 2.30 18.48 3.99
CA ARG A 21 1.33 19.32 3.28
C ARG A 21 1.58 19.18 1.78
N CYS A 22 0.55 18.79 1.05
CA CYS A 22 0.59 18.63 -0.41
C CYS A 22 -0.22 19.73 -1.10
N ALA A 23 0.22 20.16 -2.28
CA ALA A 23 -0.55 21.07 -3.14
C ALA A 23 -1.80 20.43 -3.79
N HIS A 24 -2.10 19.15 -3.48
CA HIS A 24 -3.23 18.38 -4.04
C HIS A 24 -3.21 18.27 -5.58
N SER A 25 -2.03 18.02 -6.18
CA SER A 25 -1.92 17.86 -7.64
C SER A 25 -2.53 16.56 -8.17
N GLY A 26 -2.67 15.53 -7.32
CA GLY A 26 -3.15 14.20 -7.71
C GLY A 26 -2.14 13.39 -8.53
N GLU A 27 -0.96 13.92 -8.85
CA GLU A 27 0.05 13.26 -9.69
C GLU A 27 0.57 11.96 -9.06
N CYS A 28 0.70 11.89 -7.72
CA CYS A 28 1.08 10.64 -7.04
C CYS A 28 0.06 9.49 -7.21
N CYS A 29 -1.11 9.79 -7.76
CA CYS A 29 -2.19 8.84 -8.02
C CYS A 29 -2.33 8.49 -9.52
N VAL A 30 -1.49 9.04 -10.40
CA VAL A 30 -1.53 8.79 -11.85
C VAL A 30 -0.13 8.42 -12.32
N LEU A 31 -0.01 7.26 -12.96
CA LEU A 31 1.24 6.80 -13.55
C LEU A 31 1.41 7.44 -14.94
N THR A 32 2.58 8.01 -15.15
CA THR A 32 3.09 8.34 -16.49
C THR A 32 3.28 7.07 -17.33
N ASP A 33 3.46 7.23 -18.64
CA ASP A 33 3.82 6.10 -19.51
C ASP A 33 5.12 5.44 -19.06
N ASP A 34 6.15 6.25 -18.77
CA ASP A 34 7.44 5.74 -18.31
C ASP A 34 7.32 4.97 -16.99
N GLU A 35 6.60 5.48 -16.00
CA GLU A 35 6.37 4.75 -14.74
C GLU A 35 5.61 3.43 -14.98
N PHE A 36 4.57 3.47 -15.81
CA PHE A 36 3.78 2.29 -16.12
C PHE A 36 4.60 1.19 -16.83
N ASP A 37 5.48 1.59 -17.74
CA ASP A 37 6.35 0.69 -18.50
C ASP A 37 7.52 0.16 -17.66
N ASN A 38 7.94 0.90 -16.62
CA ASN A 38 8.89 0.46 -15.60
C ASN A 38 8.23 -0.28 -14.42
N ASP A 39 7.04 -0.84 -14.63
CA ASP A 39 6.30 -1.68 -13.69
C ASP A 39 5.88 -1.00 -12.37
N TYR A 40 5.81 0.33 -12.31
CA TYR A 40 5.26 1.04 -11.16
C TYR A 40 3.76 0.77 -11.03
N ALA A 41 3.27 0.71 -9.80
CA ALA A 41 1.86 0.47 -9.50
C ALA A 41 1.35 1.42 -8.41
N THR A 42 0.20 2.04 -8.65
CA THR A 42 -0.46 2.88 -7.65
C THR A 42 -0.86 2.04 -6.43
N MET A 43 -0.64 2.58 -5.22
CA MET A 43 -0.93 1.89 -3.96
C MET A 43 -0.19 0.55 -3.78
N PHE A 44 0.96 0.33 -4.40
CA PHE A 44 1.74 -0.90 -4.23
C PHE A 44 3.09 -0.64 -3.54
N PRO A 45 3.48 -1.42 -2.52
CA PRO A 45 2.73 -2.53 -1.92
C PRO A 45 1.57 -2.05 -1.04
N LEU A 46 0.40 -2.68 -1.18
CA LEU A 46 -0.70 -2.58 -0.22
C LEU A 46 -0.66 -3.82 0.67
N TYR A 47 -0.63 -3.64 1.98
CA TYR A 47 -0.65 -4.76 2.92
C TYR A 47 -2.10 -5.21 3.24
N SER A 48 -2.29 -6.48 3.59
CA SER A 48 -3.63 -7.04 3.86
C SER A 48 -4.33 -6.35 5.04
N ALA A 49 -3.55 -5.93 6.05
CA ALA A 49 -4.02 -5.09 7.16
C ALA A 49 -4.56 -3.74 6.68
N GLU A 50 -3.83 -3.06 5.81
CA GLU A 50 -4.23 -1.77 5.25
C GLU A 50 -5.43 -1.92 4.32
N TYR A 51 -5.45 -2.96 3.47
CA TYR A 51 -6.59 -3.29 2.62
C TYR A 51 -7.88 -3.42 3.45
N LYS A 52 -7.84 -4.18 4.54
CA LYS A 52 -8.99 -4.37 5.41
C LYS A 52 -9.46 -3.05 6.04
N ASN A 53 -8.51 -2.22 6.50
CA ASN A 53 -8.82 -0.89 7.02
C ASN A 53 -9.49 0.02 5.98
N ILE A 54 -8.99 0.01 4.74
CA ILE A 54 -9.56 0.78 3.63
C ILE A 54 -10.95 0.27 3.26
N VAL A 55 -11.18 -1.05 3.22
CA VAL A 55 -12.50 -1.64 2.93
C VAL A 55 -13.56 -1.17 3.92
N GLU A 56 -13.24 -1.15 5.21
CA GLU A 56 -14.19 -0.67 6.23
C GLU A 56 -14.46 0.83 6.07
N TYR A 57 -13.42 1.63 5.86
CA TYR A 57 -13.60 3.05 5.54
C TYR A 57 -14.48 3.28 4.30
N VAL A 58 -14.31 2.47 3.25
CA VAL A 58 -15.14 2.53 2.04
C VAL A 58 -16.61 2.26 2.37
N LYS A 59 -16.90 1.21 3.15
CA LYS A 59 -18.27 0.85 3.53
C LYS A 59 -18.95 1.91 4.40
N GLU A 60 -18.19 2.59 5.25
CA GLU A 60 -18.71 3.58 6.19
C GLU A 60 -18.91 4.97 5.56
N ASN A 61 -18.03 5.37 4.64
CA ASN A 61 -17.92 6.77 4.21
C ASN A 61 -18.38 7.05 2.77
N PHE A 62 -18.64 6.02 1.96
CA PHE A 62 -19.01 6.20 0.56
C PHE A 62 -20.46 5.81 0.27
N PRO A 63 -21.13 6.45 -0.71
CA PRO A 63 -22.45 6.04 -1.11
C PRO A 63 -22.45 4.64 -1.77
N PRO A 64 -23.55 3.86 -1.73
CA PRO A 64 -23.58 2.46 -2.16
C PRO A 64 -23.10 2.21 -3.60
N HIS A 65 -23.35 3.14 -4.53
CA HIS A 65 -22.86 3.01 -5.90
C HIS A 65 -21.33 3.09 -5.96
N ARG A 66 -20.74 4.03 -5.23
CA ARG A 66 -19.28 4.21 -5.20
C ARG A 66 -18.58 3.10 -4.44
N GLN A 67 -19.19 2.58 -3.37
CA GLN A 67 -18.72 1.36 -2.70
C GLN A 67 -18.63 0.21 -3.70
N ARG A 68 -19.69 0.00 -4.50
CA ARG A 68 -19.74 -1.05 -5.52
C ARG A 68 -18.63 -0.89 -6.55
N ASP A 69 -18.40 0.33 -7.04
CA ASP A 69 -17.35 0.60 -8.03
C ASP A 69 -15.95 0.30 -7.47
N LEU A 70 -15.65 0.82 -6.28
CA LEU A 70 -14.36 0.66 -5.62
C LEU A 70 -14.08 -0.81 -5.27
N LEU A 71 -15.08 -1.53 -4.74
CA LEU A 71 -14.94 -2.92 -4.33
C LEU A 71 -14.99 -3.91 -5.51
N ASN A 72 -15.56 -3.54 -6.66
CA ASN A 72 -15.52 -4.37 -7.88
C ASN A 72 -14.29 -4.09 -8.76
N PHE A 73 -13.45 -3.14 -8.38
CA PHE A 73 -12.23 -2.80 -9.09
C PHE A 73 -11.20 -3.94 -9.00
N ARG A 74 -10.67 -4.42 -10.13
CA ARG A 74 -9.83 -5.63 -10.22
C ARG A 74 -8.53 -5.46 -11.00
N LEU A 75 -8.26 -4.28 -11.52
CA LEU A 75 -7.01 -4.01 -12.22
C LEU A 75 -5.89 -3.97 -11.18
N GLU A 76 -4.86 -4.82 -11.36
CA GLU A 76 -3.73 -4.84 -10.44
C GLU A 76 -2.86 -3.60 -10.60
N ARG A 77 -2.64 -3.16 -11.85
CA ARG A 77 -1.83 -2.00 -12.18
C ARG A 77 -2.65 -1.03 -13.04
N PRO A 78 -3.60 -0.28 -12.45
CA PRO A 78 -4.27 0.77 -13.20
C PRO A 78 -3.33 1.95 -13.40
N ARG A 79 -3.52 2.68 -14.51
CA ARG A 79 -2.79 3.94 -14.75
C ARG A 79 -3.21 5.05 -13.80
N GLN A 80 -4.44 5.00 -13.29
CA GLN A 80 -4.96 5.94 -12.32
C GLN A 80 -5.50 5.19 -11.10
N CYS A 81 -5.14 5.65 -9.91
CA CYS A 81 -5.63 5.14 -8.65
C CYS A 81 -7.16 5.27 -8.60
N PRO A 82 -7.89 4.20 -8.23
CA PRO A 82 -9.36 4.23 -8.20
C PRO A 82 -9.92 5.19 -7.16
N PHE A 83 -9.11 5.67 -6.22
CA PHE A 83 -9.49 6.63 -5.17
C PHE A 83 -9.15 8.09 -5.51
N LEU A 84 -8.58 8.37 -6.69
CA LEU A 84 -8.44 9.74 -7.17
C LEU A 84 -9.81 10.25 -7.63
N ASP A 85 -10.31 11.30 -7.00
CA ASP A 85 -11.56 11.93 -7.38
C ASP A 85 -11.39 12.97 -8.50
N ALA A 86 -12.52 13.51 -8.98
CA ALA A 86 -12.53 14.49 -10.07
C ALA A 86 -11.89 15.85 -9.69
N GLY A 87 -11.70 16.11 -8.39
CA GLY A 87 -11.04 17.30 -7.87
C GLY A 87 -9.54 17.10 -7.61
N HIS A 88 -8.95 16.00 -8.11
CA HIS A 88 -7.56 15.61 -7.87
C HIS A 88 -7.23 15.27 -6.40
N ASN A 89 -8.24 14.96 -5.59
CA ASN A 89 -8.05 14.58 -4.19
C ASN A 89 -8.10 13.06 -4.02
N CYS A 90 -7.35 12.57 -3.04
CA CYS A 90 -7.43 11.17 -2.61
C CYS A 90 -8.66 11.00 -1.71
N SER A 91 -9.68 10.28 -2.18
CA SER A 91 -10.93 10.09 -1.43
C SER A 91 -10.77 9.24 -0.16
N ILE A 92 -9.64 8.56 0.02
CA ILE A 92 -9.30 7.79 1.22
C ILE A 92 -8.14 8.40 2.00
N TYR A 93 -7.87 9.70 1.85
CA TYR A 93 -6.74 10.38 2.48
C TYR A 93 -6.54 10.02 3.97
N PRO A 94 -7.60 9.91 4.82
CA PRO A 94 -7.43 9.55 6.23
C PRO A 94 -6.87 8.14 6.46
N VAL A 95 -7.21 7.18 5.59
CA VAL A 95 -6.83 5.76 5.71
C VAL A 95 -5.88 5.31 4.60
N ARG A 96 -5.20 6.25 3.95
CA ARG A 96 -4.22 5.95 2.90
C ARG A 96 -3.16 4.95 3.40
N PRO A 97 -2.69 4.02 2.56
CA PRO A 97 -1.68 3.05 2.97
C PRO A 97 -0.32 3.72 3.16
N LEU A 98 0.58 3.04 3.85
CA LEU A 98 1.94 3.47 4.18
C LEU A 98 2.69 3.94 2.94
N ILE A 99 2.64 3.21 1.84
CA ILE A 99 3.33 3.62 0.60
C ILE A 99 2.91 5.02 0.14
N CYS A 100 1.64 5.37 0.33
CA CYS A 100 1.13 6.72 0.04
C CYS A 100 1.45 7.73 1.15
N ARG A 101 1.68 7.30 2.39
CA ARG A 101 2.08 8.18 3.51
C ARG A 101 3.54 8.57 3.44
N THR A 102 4.40 7.66 3.01
CA THR A 102 5.86 7.90 2.91
C THR A 102 6.25 8.63 1.62
N TYR A 103 5.35 8.70 0.64
CA TYR A 103 5.60 9.39 -0.61
C TYR A 103 5.98 10.87 -0.37
N ALA A 104 7.11 11.28 -0.95
CA ALA A 104 7.66 12.63 -0.87
C ALA A 104 7.91 13.18 0.53
N VAL A 105 8.02 12.32 1.55
CA VAL A 105 8.44 12.74 2.90
C VAL A 105 9.92 13.14 2.90
N MET A 106 10.73 12.57 2.01
CA MET A 106 12.14 12.88 1.90
C MET A 106 12.46 13.57 0.57
N ASN A 107 13.48 14.43 0.58
CA ASN A 107 14.03 15.08 -0.61
C ASN A 107 15.48 14.62 -0.80
N HIS A 108 16.10 14.97 -1.94
CA HIS A 108 17.47 14.53 -2.23
C HIS A 108 18.49 14.88 -1.14
N GLN A 109 18.34 16.03 -0.44
CA GLN A 109 19.24 16.42 0.64
C GLN A 109 19.03 15.55 1.88
N THR A 110 17.79 15.33 2.29
CA THR A 110 17.50 14.51 3.48
C THR A 110 17.81 13.04 3.25
N ILE A 111 17.61 12.52 2.03
CA ILE A 111 18.01 11.17 1.62
C ILE A 111 19.54 11.02 1.74
N ALA A 112 20.30 11.94 1.14
CA ALA A 112 21.76 11.89 1.18
C ALA A 112 22.30 12.00 2.61
N GLY A 113 21.70 12.87 3.43
CA GLY A 113 22.06 13.02 4.85
C GLY A 113 21.82 11.74 5.65
N ALA A 114 20.66 11.11 5.48
CA ALA A 114 20.33 9.85 6.14
C ALA A 114 21.24 8.69 5.70
N ALA A 115 21.51 8.57 4.40
CA ALA A 115 22.42 7.55 3.88
C ALA A 115 23.85 7.71 4.47
N ALA A 116 24.31 8.96 4.61
CA ALA A 116 25.61 9.25 5.20
C ALA A 116 25.66 8.92 6.70
N SER A 117 24.62 9.25 7.47
CA SER A 117 24.59 9.01 8.92
C SER A 117 24.51 7.53 9.29
N GLN A 118 23.95 6.69 8.40
CA GLN A 118 23.82 5.25 8.62
C GLN A 118 25.03 4.44 8.12
N LYS A 119 25.98 5.09 7.45
CA LYS A 119 27.15 4.41 6.88
C LYS A 119 27.98 3.75 7.98
N GLY A 120 28.16 2.44 7.87
CA GLY A 120 28.90 1.63 8.84
C GLY A 120 28.09 1.21 10.08
N LEU A 121 26.85 1.70 10.22
CA LEU A 121 25.91 1.25 11.26
C LEU A 121 25.02 0.09 10.78
N VAL A 122 24.68 0.10 9.49
CA VAL A 122 23.85 -0.92 8.83
C VAL A 122 24.55 -1.46 7.57
N PRO A 123 24.11 -2.62 7.04
CA PRO A 123 24.59 -3.13 5.77
C PRO A 123 24.41 -2.13 4.62
N GLN A 124 25.41 -2.05 3.71
CA GLN A 124 25.42 -1.07 2.62
C GLN A 124 24.25 -1.27 1.64
N ASP A 125 23.87 -2.52 1.39
CA ASP A 125 22.72 -2.88 0.54
C ASP A 125 21.38 -2.33 1.07
N TRP A 126 21.25 -2.16 2.39
CA TRP A 126 20.05 -1.54 2.99
C TRP A 126 20.01 -0.03 2.67
N ILE A 127 21.16 0.64 2.76
CA ILE A 127 21.30 2.05 2.40
C ILE A 127 21.03 2.24 0.90
N ASP A 128 21.61 1.39 0.06
CA ASP A 128 21.44 1.46 -1.39
C ASP A 128 19.97 1.25 -1.79
N GLY A 129 19.28 0.29 -1.16
CA GLY A 129 17.85 0.05 -1.36
C GLY A 129 16.99 1.24 -0.92
N PHE A 130 17.30 1.83 0.23
CA PHE A 130 16.66 3.06 0.70
C PHE A 130 16.83 4.22 -0.28
N VAL A 131 18.07 4.51 -0.70
CA VAL A 131 18.37 5.60 -1.64
C VAL A 131 17.65 5.40 -2.96
N LEU A 132 17.67 4.18 -3.51
CA LEU A 132 17.00 3.84 -4.77
C LEU A 132 15.49 4.10 -4.68
N ARG A 133 14.85 3.59 -3.64
CA ARG A 133 13.40 3.73 -3.43
C ARG A 133 12.99 5.18 -3.22
N GLU A 134 13.61 5.87 -2.26
CA GLU A 134 13.18 7.22 -1.86
C GLU A 134 13.50 8.27 -2.94
N SER A 135 14.59 8.09 -3.72
CA SER A 135 14.91 9.00 -4.83
C SER A 135 13.84 8.98 -5.92
N GLY A 136 13.11 7.87 -6.08
CA GLY A 136 11.99 7.75 -7.00
C GLY A 136 10.66 8.33 -6.49
N MET A 137 10.61 8.79 -5.23
CA MET A 137 9.38 9.30 -4.61
C MET A 137 9.46 10.79 -4.22
N VAL A 138 10.48 11.51 -4.70
CA VAL A 138 10.64 12.94 -4.41
C VAL A 138 9.57 13.75 -5.16
N CYS A 139 8.89 14.64 -4.45
CA CYS A 139 7.96 15.59 -5.06
C CYS A 139 8.24 17.02 -4.57
N PRO A 140 8.55 17.98 -5.46
CA PRO A 140 8.84 19.36 -5.08
C PRO A 140 7.61 20.14 -4.59
N ARG A 141 6.41 19.56 -4.71
CA ARG A 141 5.12 20.16 -4.30
C ARG A 141 4.65 19.69 -2.93
N VAL A 142 5.49 18.95 -2.21
CA VAL A 142 5.21 18.43 -0.88
C VAL A 142 6.17 19.08 0.11
N GLU A 143 5.62 19.53 1.23
CA GLU A 143 6.35 20.13 2.34
C GLU A 143 6.17 19.27 3.59
N VAL A 144 7.27 18.95 4.27
CA VAL A 144 7.25 18.24 5.55
C VAL A 144 6.94 19.24 6.66
N VAL A 145 5.90 18.97 7.45
CA VAL A 145 5.46 19.85 8.55
C VAL A 145 5.93 19.38 9.93
N GLU A 146 6.47 18.17 10.02
CA GLU A 146 7.08 17.58 11.24
C GLU A 146 8.54 17.16 10.96
N PRO A 147 9.45 18.10 10.66
CA PRO A 147 10.82 17.79 10.28
C PRO A 147 11.61 17.07 11.37
N GLU A 148 11.23 17.21 12.64
CA GLU A 148 11.83 16.51 13.78
C GLU A 148 11.68 14.99 13.72
N LYS A 149 10.68 14.47 12.96
CA LYS A 149 10.49 13.03 12.77
C LYS A 149 11.38 12.45 11.66
N LEU A 150 12.06 13.27 10.85
CA LEU A 150 12.77 12.81 9.65
C LEU A 150 13.90 11.82 9.94
N GLU A 151 14.64 12.01 11.03
CA GLU A 151 15.75 11.11 11.40
C GLU A 151 15.23 9.70 11.73
N GLN A 152 14.23 9.63 12.60
CA GLN A 152 13.60 8.35 12.96
C GLN A 152 12.91 7.71 11.76
N HIS A 153 12.25 8.53 10.92
CA HIS A 153 11.61 8.05 9.69
C HIS A 153 12.61 7.38 8.74
N ALA A 154 13.76 8.02 8.51
CA ALA A 154 14.80 7.44 7.66
C ALA A 154 15.36 6.15 8.24
N SER A 155 15.59 6.09 9.55
CA SER A 155 15.99 4.87 10.25
C SER A 155 14.96 3.74 10.05
N ASN A 156 13.68 4.04 10.24
CA ASN A 156 12.57 3.09 10.07
C ASN A 156 12.42 2.57 8.63
N LEU A 157 12.81 3.37 7.62
CA LEU A 157 12.82 2.95 6.22
C LEU A 157 14.02 2.05 5.93
N ILE A 158 15.22 2.47 6.33
CA ILE A 158 16.48 1.77 6.09
C ILE A 158 16.47 0.39 6.77
N ASP A 159 15.98 0.33 8.00
CA ASP A 159 15.92 -0.92 8.75
C ASP A 159 14.64 -1.72 8.46
N SER A 160 13.75 -1.25 7.58
CA SER A 160 12.46 -1.88 7.25
C SER A 160 11.50 -2.07 8.45
N THR A 161 11.58 -1.23 9.48
CA THR A 161 10.67 -1.27 10.64
C THR A 161 9.21 -1.20 10.23
N TYR A 162 8.84 -0.28 9.34
CA TYR A 162 7.45 -0.15 8.90
C TYR A 162 6.92 -1.44 8.24
N GLU A 163 7.73 -2.06 7.39
CA GLU A 163 7.38 -3.28 6.67
C GLU A 163 7.25 -4.48 7.60
N ARG A 164 8.12 -4.60 8.61
CA ARG A 164 8.01 -5.65 9.63
C ARG A 164 6.73 -5.53 10.44
N VAL A 165 6.37 -4.32 10.87
CA VAL A 165 5.13 -4.08 11.62
C VAL A 165 3.91 -4.41 10.76
N LEU A 166 3.84 -3.89 9.52
CA LEU A 166 2.73 -4.20 8.61
C LEU A 166 2.64 -5.68 8.26
N THR A 167 3.78 -6.37 8.11
CA THR A 167 3.81 -7.82 7.90
C THR A 167 3.19 -8.56 9.07
N LYS A 168 3.59 -8.23 10.30
CA LYS A 168 3.04 -8.84 11.52
C LYS A 168 1.53 -8.59 11.65
N LEU A 169 1.08 -7.36 11.41
CA LEU A 169 -0.34 -7.02 11.39
C LEU A 169 -1.09 -7.81 10.32
N SER A 170 -0.52 -7.92 9.12
CA SER A 170 -1.12 -8.62 7.98
C SER A 170 -1.27 -10.12 8.22
N GLN A 171 -0.36 -10.74 8.97
CA GLN A 171 -0.45 -12.15 9.37
C GLN A 171 -1.64 -12.44 10.30
N SER A 172 -2.09 -11.45 11.09
CA SER A 172 -3.22 -11.60 12.02
C SER A 172 -4.58 -11.30 11.35
N VAL A 173 -4.57 -10.91 10.08
CA VAL A 173 -5.75 -10.50 9.33
C VAL A 173 -6.31 -11.65 8.51
N GLU A 174 -7.56 -12.01 8.82
CA GLU A 174 -8.35 -12.87 7.95
C GLU A 174 -8.98 -12.04 6.83
N LEU A 175 -8.62 -12.37 5.58
CA LEU A 175 -9.13 -11.72 4.36
C LEU A 175 -10.48 -12.28 3.92
N ALA A 176 -10.70 -13.57 4.15
CA ALA A 176 -11.87 -14.29 3.67
C ALA A 176 -12.10 -15.57 4.47
N THR A 177 -13.36 -16.03 4.53
CA THR A 177 -13.75 -17.26 5.21
C THR A 177 -14.49 -18.21 4.26
N GLY A 178 -14.83 -19.40 4.77
CA GLY A 178 -15.75 -20.32 4.12
C GLY A 178 -15.30 -20.77 2.73
N GLU A 179 -16.20 -20.67 1.76
CA GLU A 179 -15.92 -21.16 0.40
C GLU A 179 -14.83 -20.37 -0.32
N ARG A 180 -14.76 -19.05 -0.11
CA ARG A 180 -13.73 -18.20 -0.70
C ARG A 180 -12.33 -18.64 -0.28
N ALA A 181 -12.14 -18.95 1.00
CA ALA A 181 -10.89 -19.51 1.51
C ALA A 181 -10.55 -20.87 0.89
N LYS A 182 -11.54 -21.77 0.77
CA LYS A 182 -11.35 -23.07 0.10
C LYS A 182 -10.90 -22.92 -1.36
N ILE A 183 -11.47 -21.96 -2.10
CA ILE A 183 -11.09 -21.69 -3.49
C ILE A 183 -9.65 -21.15 -3.55
N PHE A 184 -9.32 -20.17 -2.71
CA PHE A 184 -7.97 -19.62 -2.67
C PHE A 184 -6.92 -20.68 -2.36
N HIS A 185 -7.07 -21.45 -1.28
CA HIS A 185 -6.08 -22.46 -0.90
C HIS A 185 -5.87 -23.53 -1.98
N ARG A 186 -6.93 -23.87 -2.73
CA ARG A 186 -6.85 -24.79 -3.87
C ARG A 186 -6.13 -24.21 -5.07
N VAL A 187 -6.32 -22.91 -5.35
CA VAL A 187 -5.74 -22.24 -6.52
C VAL A 187 -4.30 -21.81 -6.27
N ALA A 188 -4.04 -21.20 -5.12
CA ALA A 188 -2.74 -20.65 -4.74
C ALA A 188 -1.81 -21.68 -4.11
N TRP A 189 -2.30 -22.91 -3.85
CA TRP A 189 -1.54 -24.00 -3.25
C TRP A 189 -0.88 -23.65 -1.91
N ARG A 190 -1.51 -22.77 -1.13
CA ARG A 190 -0.96 -22.27 0.13
C ARG A 190 -2.05 -21.96 1.14
N ARG A 191 -1.71 -22.10 2.43
CA ARG A 191 -2.61 -21.81 3.56
C ARG A 191 -2.59 -20.34 3.98
N ALA A 192 -1.46 -19.65 3.80
CA ALA A 192 -1.34 -18.24 4.16
C ALA A 192 -1.95 -17.33 3.09
N TRP A 193 -2.59 -16.25 3.53
CA TRP A 193 -3.03 -15.17 2.66
C TRP A 193 -1.84 -14.42 2.04
N PRO A 194 -2.00 -13.75 0.87
CA PRO A 194 -1.04 -12.75 0.44
C PRO A 194 -0.90 -11.68 1.53
N LEU A 195 0.34 -11.31 1.86
CA LEU A 195 0.63 -10.25 2.83
C LEU A 195 0.53 -8.89 2.14
N ARG A 196 1.04 -8.80 0.91
CA ARG A 196 1.02 -7.64 0.04
C ARG A 196 0.44 -8.01 -1.32
N TRP A 197 -0.36 -7.10 -1.84
CA TRP A 197 -0.85 -7.16 -3.21
C TRP A 197 -1.23 -5.75 -3.65
N THR A 198 -2.14 -5.66 -4.61
CA THR A 198 -2.73 -4.42 -5.09
C THR A 198 -4.17 -4.32 -4.61
N TRP A 199 -4.77 -3.12 -4.64
CA TRP A 199 -6.20 -2.96 -4.36
C TRP A 199 -7.06 -3.88 -5.25
N GLY A 200 -6.77 -3.92 -6.55
CA GLY A 200 -7.46 -4.79 -7.49
C GLY A 200 -7.27 -6.28 -7.21
N GLY A 201 -6.05 -6.67 -6.83
CA GLY A 201 -5.72 -8.04 -6.46
C GLY A 201 -6.50 -8.53 -5.24
N PHE A 202 -6.48 -7.76 -4.15
CA PHE A 202 -7.27 -8.10 -2.96
C PHE A 202 -8.76 -8.13 -3.26
N ASN A 203 -9.31 -7.17 -4.01
CA ASN A 203 -10.72 -7.22 -4.40
C ASN A 203 -11.07 -8.46 -5.22
N ALA A 204 -10.22 -8.84 -6.18
CA ALA A 204 -10.41 -10.06 -6.97
C ALA A 204 -10.53 -11.31 -6.09
N LEU A 205 -9.86 -11.33 -4.93
CA LEU A 205 -9.98 -12.39 -3.94
C LEU A 205 -11.16 -12.18 -2.99
N CYS A 206 -11.35 -10.98 -2.45
CA CYS A 206 -12.16 -10.72 -1.25
C CYS A 206 -13.62 -10.32 -1.55
N THR A 207 -13.86 -9.59 -2.63
CA THR A 207 -15.15 -8.90 -2.86
C THR A 207 -15.92 -9.47 -4.05
N THR A 208 -15.26 -10.16 -4.99
CA THR A 208 -15.95 -10.68 -6.18
C THR A 208 -16.99 -11.75 -5.85
N PRO A 209 -18.10 -11.86 -6.61
CA PRO A 209 -19.06 -12.95 -6.44
C PRO A 209 -18.38 -14.33 -6.47
N LEU A 210 -18.91 -15.29 -5.68
CA LEU A 210 -18.34 -16.64 -5.60
C LEU A 210 -18.31 -17.36 -6.95
N ASP A 211 -19.33 -17.16 -7.79
CA ASP A 211 -19.37 -17.75 -9.14
C ASP A 211 -18.24 -17.26 -10.03
N TRP A 212 -17.90 -15.97 -9.92
CA TRP A 212 -16.75 -15.41 -10.62
C TRP A 212 -15.46 -16.01 -10.09
N LEU A 213 -15.31 -16.12 -8.77
CA LEU A 213 -14.13 -16.68 -8.13
C LEU A 213 -13.89 -18.15 -8.55
N ARG A 214 -14.95 -18.98 -8.56
CA ARG A 214 -14.90 -20.38 -9.01
C ARG A 214 -14.41 -20.50 -10.46
N SER A 215 -14.88 -19.61 -11.33
CA SER A 215 -14.69 -19.72 -12.78
C SER A 215 -13.41 -19.05 -13.29
N HIS A 216 -12.97 -17.96 -12.65
CA HIS A 216 -11.94 -17.08 -13.21
C HIS A 216 -10.69 -16.92 -12.32
N PHE A 217 -10.79 -17.16 -11.01
CA PHE A 217 -9.70 -16.84 -10.08
C PHE A 217 -8.40 -17.58 -10.40
N LYS A 218 -8.46 -18.83 -10.86
CA LYS A 218 -7.27 -19.60 -11.27
C LYS A 218 -6.51 -18.92 -12.41
N SER A 219 -7.22 -18.36 -13.39
CA SER A 219 -6.59 -17.66 -14.53
C SER A 219 -6.04 -16.30 -14.10
N TYR A 220 -6.79 -15.60 -13.25
CA TYR A 220 -6.35 -14.33 -12.66
C TYR A 220 -5.06 -14.50 -11.85
N TRP A 221 -5.07 -15.45 -10.90
CA TRP A 221 -3.94 -15.74 -10.01
C TRP A 221 -2.65 -16.08 -10.76
N LYS A 222 -2.73 -16.82 -11.89
CA LYS A 222 -1.57 -17.12 -12.73
C LYS A 222 -0.88 -15.89 -13.33
N LYS A 223 -1.61 -14.77 -13.45
CA LYS A 223 -1.12 -13.50 -14.01
C LYS A 223 -0.77 -12.48 -12.92
N ALA A 224 -1.08 -12.79 -11.65
CA ALA A 224 -0.90 -11.90 -10.51
C ALA A 224 0.57 -11.84 -10.07
N VAL A 225 1.39 -11.11 -10.84
CA VAL A 225 2.84 -11.00 -10.58
C VAL A 225 3.18 -10.14 -9.35
N LEU A 226 2.23 -9.30 -8.90
CA LEU A 226 2.39 -8.39 -7.77
C LEU A 226 1.90 -8.97 -6.43
N ALA A 227 1.28 -10.16 -6.44
CA ALA A 227 0.92 -10.83 -5.20
C ALA A 227 2.18 -11.43 -4.58
N ASP A 228 2.50 -11.07 -3.34
CA ASP A 228 3.60 -11.71 -2.64
C ASP A 228 3.23 -13.15 -2.21
N ALA A 229 4.29 -13.93 -1.95
CA ALA A 229 4.35 -15.39 -1.82
C ALA A 229 4.43 -16.19 -3.15
N ARG A 230 5.51 -15.95 -3.91
CA ARG A 230 6.27 -17.09 -4.42
C ARG A 230 6.88 -17.86 -3.25
#